data_AF-A0A1J4XNP4-F1
#
_entry.id   AF-A0A1J4XNP4-F1
#
_cell.length_a   1.000
_cell.length_b   1.000
_cell.length_c   1.000
_cell.angle_alpha   90.00
_cell.angle_beta   90.00
_cell.angle_gamma   90.00
#
_symmetry.space_group_name_H-M   'P 1'
#
loop_
_entity.id
_entity.type
_entity.pdbx_description
1 polymer ?
#
loop_
_entity_poly.entity_id
_entity_poly.type
_entity_poly.pdbx_seq_one_letter_code
_entity_poly.pdbx_strand_id
1 'polypeptide(L)'
;MKTQKRVKEKKIEKKDILKDANSDHYFFVNDGTVLKNVLDLSKQLDKMSDEVFRYHVNDMKNDFASWIKEIFKEEKLAEELLKTTEKDKTQIIILKHIIKKFN
;
A
#
# COMPACT_ATOMS: atom_id res chain seq x y z
N MET A 1 22.96 35.52 0.58
CA MET A 1 21.72 35.20 1.33
C MET A 1 20.84 34.32 0.45
N LYS A 2 20.79 33.00 0.68
CA LYS A 2 19.89 32.09 -0.04
C LYS A 2 19.21 31.21 1.01
N THR A 3 18.03 31.63 1.45
CA THR A 3 17.24 30.98 2.49
C THR A 3 16.63 29.70 1.93
N GLN A 4 17.02 28.56 2.51
CA GLN A 4 16.40 27.26 2.29
C GLN A 4 14.97 27.30 2.83
N LYS A 5 13.97 27.10 1.97
CA LYS A 5 12.59 26.85 2.41
C LYS A 5 12.52 25.43 2.98
N ARG A 6 12.60 25.32 4.30
CA ARG A 6 12.25 24.10 5.05
C ARG A 6 10.77 23.80 4.79
N VAL A 7 10.49 22.75 4.02
CA VAL A 7 9.13 22.24 3.86
C VAL A 7 8.68 21.76 5.23
N LYS A 8 7.62 22.37 5.78
CA LYS A 8 7.04 21.97 7.06
C LYS A 8 6.55 20.52 6.93
N GLU A 9 7.15 19.61 7.70
CA GLU A 9 6.67 18.25 7.87
C GLU A 9 5.22 18.29 8.36
N LYS A 10 4.27 18.00 7.46
CA LYS A 10 2.87 17.83 7.85
C LYS A 10 2.80 16.58 8.71
N LYS A 11 2.29 16.72 9.95
CA LYS A 11 1.85 15.57 10.75
C LYS A 11 0.85 14.78 9.91
N ILE A 12 1.25 13.61 9.42
CA ILE A 12 0.39 12.69 8.68
C ILE A 12 -0.59 12.13 9.72
N GLU A 13 -1.84 12.59 9.66
CA GLU A 13 -2.90 12.11 10.55
C GLU A 13 -3.18 10.63 10.27
N LYS A 14 -3.56 9.89 11.31
CA LYS A 14 -3.79 8.44 11.31
C LYS A 14 -4.76 7.91 10.22
N LYS A 15 -5.44 8.77 9.45
CA LYS A 15 -6.50 8.44 8.46
C LYS A 15 -6.03 8.28 7.00
N ASP A 16 -4.74 8.43 6.70
CA ASP A 16 -4.27 8.57 5.30
C ASP A 16 -4.39 7.29 4.45
N ILE A 17 -4.36 6.11 5.06
CA ILE A 17 -4.39 4.81 4.37
C ILE A 17 -5.70 4.54 3.58
N LEU A 18 -6.81 5.17 3.98
CA LEU A 18 -8.10 5.05 3.29
C LEU A 18 -8.32 6.13 2.22
N LYS A 19 -7.44 7.12 2.17
CA LYS A 19 -7.58 8.22 1.23
C LYS A 19 -6.98 7.81 -0.11
N ASP A 20 -7.64 8.20 -1.20
CA ASP A 20 -7.07 8.03 -2.53
C ASP A 20 -5.72 8.75 -2.66
N ALA A 21 -4.77 8.07 -3.26
CA ALA A 21 -3.54 8.69 -3.74
C ALA A 21 -3.86 9.73 -4.82
N ASN A 22 -2.85 10.53 -5.19
CA ASN A 22 -2.93 11.29 -6.43
C ASN A 22 -3.06 10.30 -7.60
N SER A 23 -3.81 10.65 -8.65
CA SER A 23 -4.01 9.81 -9.83
C SER A 23 -2.69 9.37 -10.48
N ASP A 24 -1.66 10.21 -10.40
CA ASP A 24 -0.30 9.93 -10.90
C ASP A 24 0.44 8.87 -10.06
N HIS A 25 -0.16 8.44 -8.95
CA HIS A 25 0.37 7.47 -8.00
C HIS A 25 -0.60 6.31 -7.75
N TYR A 26 -1.62 6.14 -8.59
CA TYR A 26 -2.44 4.93 -8.56
C TYR A 26 -1.61 3.70 -8.92
N PHE A 27 -2.00 2.56 -8.37
CA PHE A 27 -1.39 1.29 -8.72
C PHE A 27 -2.15 0.64 -9.86
N PHE A 28 -1.45 0.34 -10.94
CA PHE A 28 -2.01 -0.34 -12.12
C PHE A 28 -1.64 -1.82 -12.05
N VAL A 29 -2.63 -2.64 -11.76
CA VAL A 29 -2.50 -4.10 -11.80
C VAL A 29 -2.39 -4.53 -13.27
N ASN A 30 -1.63 -5.58 -13.54
CA ASN A 30 -1.40 -6.11 -14.89
C ASN A 30 -2.66 -6.67 -15.57
N ASP A 31 -3.75 -6.88 -14.82
CA ASP A 31 -5.07 -7.25 -15.34
C ASP A 31 -5.94 -6.03 -15.74
N GLY A 32 -5.41 -4.81 -15.62
CA GLY A 32 -6.11 -3.56 -15.91
C GLY A 32 -6.84 -2.95 -14.72
N THR A 33 -6.88 -3.61 -13.56
CA THR A 33 -7.45 -3.05 -12.33
C THR A 33 -6.61 -1.87 -11.85
N VAL A 34 -7.28 -0.80 -11.40
CA VAL A 34 -6.64 0.39 -10.81
C VAL A 34 -6.97 0.46 -9.33
N LEU A 35 -5.94 0.53 -8.49
CA LEU A 35 -6.07 0.68 -7.03
C LEU A 35 -5.70 2.10 -6.64
N LYS A 36 -6.60 2.78 -5.93
CA LYS A 36 -6.40 4.20 -5.56
C LYS A 36 -5.83 4.36 -4.16
N ASN A 37 -6.14 3.41 -3.28
CA ASN A 37 -5.76 3.42 -1.88
C ASN A 37 -5.54 1.98 -1.37
N VAL A 38 -5.13 1.84 -0.12
CA VAL A 38 -4.82 0.52 0.46
C VAL A 38 -6.08 -0.29 0.80
N LEU A 39 -7.23 0.35 0.99
CA LEU A 39 -8.52 -0.33 1.14
C LEU A 39 -8.99 -0.96 -0.18
N ASP A 40 -8.73 -0.32 -1.32
CA ASP A 40 -9.00 -0.90 -2.63
C ASP A 40 -8.17 -2.17 -2.82
N LEU A 41 -6.87 -2.14 -2.46
CA LEU A 41 -6.02 -3.33 -2.48
C LEU A 41 -6.60 -4.45 -1.62
N SER A 42 -7.01 -4.18 -0.37
CA SER A 42 -7.54 -5.24 0.49
C SER A 42 -8.82 -5.87 -0.05
N LYS A 43 -9.71 -5.07 -0.67
CA LYS A 43 -10.91 -5.57 -1.35
C LYS A 43 -10.56 -6.35 -2.62
N GLN A 44 -9.56 -5.89 -3.38
CA GLN A 44 -9.18 -6.53 -4.64
C GLN A 44 -8.50 -7.87 -4.41
N LEU A 45 -7.73 -8.05 -3.33
CA LEU A 45 -7.06 -9.33 -3.02
C LEU A 45 -8.01 -10.51 -2.93
N ASP A 46 -9.27 -10.30 -2.53
CA ASP A 46 -10.33 -11.33 -2.47
C ASP A 46 -10.72 -11.85 -3.86
N LYS A 47 -10.65 -10.97 -4.87
CA LYS A 47 -11.07 -11.25 -6.26
C LYS A 47 -9.89 -11.49 -7.20
N MET A 48 -8.69 -11.11 -6.75
CA MET A 48 -7.45 -11.22 -7.52
C MET A 48 -7.06 -12.69 -7.68
N SER A 49 -6.80 -13.10 -8.92
CA SER A 49 -6.28 -14.45 -9.18
C SER A 49 -4.86 -14.59 -8.63
N ASP A 50 -4.45 -15.83 -8.32
CA ASP A 50 -3.12 -16.07 -7.78
C ASP A 50 -2.01 -15.75 -8.79
N GLU A 51 -2.29 -15.90 -10.10
CA GLU A 51 -1.37 -15.51 -11.16
C GLU A 51 -1.12 -14.01 -11.18
N VAL A 52 -2.19 -13.21 -11.15
CA VAL A 52 -2.12 -11.75 -11.09
C VAL A 52 -1.40 -11.31 -9.83
N PHE A 53 -1.71 -11.90 -8.68
CA PHE A 53 -1.03 -11.60 -7.42
C PHE A 53 0.47 -11.91 -7.49
N ARG A 54 0.86 -13.09 -7.99
CA ARG A 54 2.26 -13.53 -8.10
C ARG A 54 3.11 -12.66 -9.02
N TYR A 55 2.48 -11.96 -9.98
CA TYR A 55 3.18 -10.99 -10.81
C TYR A 55 3.74 -9.82 -9.99
N HIS A 56 3.02 -9.39 -8.95
CA HIS A 56 3.40 -8.26 -8.09
C HIS A 56 4.12 -8.70 -6.82
N VAL A 57 3.85 -9.92 -6.34
CA VAL A 57 4.40 -10.46 -5.09
C VAL A 57 5.00 -11.84 -5.31
N ASN A 58 6.31 -11.96 -5.08
CA ASN A 58 7.06 -13.21 -5.14
C ASN A 58 8.30 -13.11 -4.25
N ASP A 59 9.14 -14.14 -4.27
CA ASP A 59 10.32 -14.23 -3.39
C ASP A 59 11.35 -13.10 -3.62
N MET A 60 11.30 -12.42 -4.77
CA MET A 60 12.22 -11.33 -5.10
C MET A 60 11.63 -9.94 -4.86
N LYS A 61 10.30 -9.78 -4.88
CA LYS A 61 9.67 -8.46 -4.81
C LYS A 61 8.27 -8.48 -4.20
N ASN A 62 7.88 -7.34 -3.67
CA ASN A 62 6.50 -7.04 -3.31
C ASN A 62 6.18 -5.60 -3.76
N ASP A 63 5.57 -5.46 -4.92
CA ASP A 63 5.27 -4.17 -5.53
C ASP A 63 4.21 -3.40 -4.71
N PHE A 64 3.29 -4.11 -4.05
CA PHE A 64 2.32 -3.51 -3.13
C PHE A 64 2.99 -2.90 -1.90
N ALA A 65 3.97 -3.60 -1.31
CA ALA A 65 4.73 -3.08 -0.17
C ALA A 65 5.48 -1.78 -0.56
N SER A 66 6.12 -1.77 -1.73
CA SER A 66 6.81 -0.59 -2.25
C SER A 66 5.83 0.58 -2.47
N TRP A 67 4.69 0.33 -3.09
CA TRP A 67 3.65 1.34 -3.30
C TRP A 67 3.11 1.90 -1.99
N ILE A 68 2.78 1.03 -1.03
CA ILE A 68 2.29 1.40 0.31
C ILE A 68 3.31 2.27 1.06
N LYS A 69 4.59 1.88 1.03
CA LYS A 69 5.67 2.64 1.66
C LYS A 69 5.84 4.00 1.03
N GLU A 70 5.92 4.06 -0.30
CA GLU A 70 6.30 5.30 -0.98
C GLU A 70 5.16 6.31 -1.07
N ILE A 71 3.93 5.85 -1.30
CA ILE A 71 2.79 6.73 -1.54
C ILE A 71 2.04 7.08 -0.24
N PHE A 72 1.85 6.10 0.65
CA PHE A 72 1.08 6.29 1.89
C PHE A 72 1.95 6.45 3.14
N LYS A 73 3.28 6.30 3.00
CA LYS A 73 4.25 6.42 4.10
C LYS A 73 3.96 5.45 5.27
N GLU A 74 3.40 4.29 4.95
CA GLU A 74 3.08 3.23 5.92
C GLU A 74 4.23 2.21 6.04
N GLU A 75 5.37 2.66 6.57
CA GLU A 75 6.61 1.85 6.61
C GLU A 75 6.42 0.51 7.33
N LYS A 76 5.77 0.51 8.49
CA LYS A 76 5.54 -0.71 9.28
C LYS A 76 4.70 -1.75 8.52
N LEU A 77 3.66 -1.29 7.83
CA LEU A 77 2.83 -2.18 7.02
C LEU A 77 3.64 -2.76 5.86
N ALA A 78 4.40 -1.92 5.16
CA ALA A 78 5.24 -2.36 4.06
C ALA A 78 6.28 -3.41 4.51
N GLU A 79 6.93 -3.20 5.66
CA GLU A 79 7.86 -4.17 6.26
C GLU A 79 7.21 -5.49 6.65
N GLU A 80 5.96 -5.48 7.12
CA GLU A 80 5.20 -6.71 7.39
C GLU A 80 4.85 -7.45 6.10
N LEU A 81 4.48 -6.73 5.03
CA LEU A 81 4.14 -7.31 3.74
C LEU A 81 5.35 -7.95 3.03
N LEU A 82 6.57 -7.45 3.26
CA LEU A 82 7.79 -8.08 2.73
C LEU A 82 8.07 -9.46 3.33
N LYS A 83 7.40 -9.85 4.42
CA LYS A 83 7.60 -11.14 5.12
C LYS A 83 6.65 -12.24 4.62
N THR A 84 5.89 -11.99 3.56
CA THR A 84 4.95 -12.97 3.02
C THR A 84 4.81 -12.85 1.50
N THR A 85 4.63 -14.01 0.87
CA THR A 85 4.27 -14.16 -0.54
C THR A 85 2.89 -14.81 -0.70
N GLU A 86 2.13 -14.91 0.39
CA GLU A 86 0.81 -15.51 0.42
C GLU A 86 -0.26 -14.42 0.31
N LYS A 87 -1.21 -14.58 -0.62
CA LYS A 87 -2.27 -13.60 -0.90
C LYS A 87 -3.17 -13.34 0.31
N ASP A 88 -3.67 -14.41 0.93
CA ASP A 88 -4.58 -14.32 2.06
C ASP A 88 -3.91 -13.69 3.28
N LYS A 89 -2.65 -14.05 3.53
CA LYS A 89 -1.84 -13.47 4.62
C LYS A 89 -1.57 -12.00 4.38
N THR A 90 -1.28 -11.61 3.14
CA THR A 90 -1.16 -10.20 2.73
C THR A 90 -2.44 -9.43 3.05
N GLN A 91 -3.60 -9.96 2.67
CA GLN A 91 -4.89 -9.32 2.96
C GLN A 91 -5.14 -9.19 4.48
N ILE A 92 -4.88 -10.24 5.25
CA ILE A 92 -5.02 -10.24 6.72
C ILE A 92 -4.13 -9.18 7.36
N ILE A 93 -2.87 -9.06 6.93
CA ILE A 93 -1.93 -8.05 7.45
C ILE A 93 -2.48 -6.64 7.18
N ILE A 94 -2.93 -6.37 5.94
CA ILE A 94 -3.50 -5.07 5.57
C ILE A 94 -4.73 -4.74 6.42
N LEU A 95 -5.69 -5.67 6.53
CA LEU A 95 -6.92 -5.44 7.30
C LEU A 95 -6.64 -5.22 8.78
N LYS A 96 -5.73 -6.00 9.38
CA LYS A 96 -5.29 -5.79 10.77
C LYS A 96 -4.67 -4.40 10.96
N HIS A 97 -3.84 -3.95 10.03
CA HIS A 97 -3.22 -2.62 10.09
C HIS A 97 -4.26 -1.51 9.98
N ILE A 98 -5.23 -1.64 9.07
CA ILE A 98 -6.35 -0.70 8.95
C ILE A 98 -7.11 -0.63 10.28
N ILE A 99 -7.56 -1.76 10.84
CA ILE A 99 -8.32 -1.78 12.11
C ILE A 99 -7.52 -1.14 13.25
N LYS A 100 -6.22 -1.44 13.38
CA LYS A 100 -5.34 -0.83 14.40
C LYS A 100 -5.22 0.69 14.29
N LYS A 101 -5.45 1.29 13.11
CA LYS A 101 -5.42 2.74 12.93
C LYS A 101 -6.69 3.46 13.36
N PHE A 102 -7.81 2.74 13.46
CA PHE A 102 -9.11 3.28 13.83
C PHE A 102 -9.56 2.94 15.26
N ASN A 103 -8.80 2.09 15.96
CA ASN A 103 -8.88 1.92 17.42
C ASN A 103 -7.90 2.88 18.13
#